data_AF-A0A837I5U6-F1
#
_entry.id   AF-A0A837I5U6-F1
#
_cell.length_a   1.000
_cell.length_b   1.000
_cell.length_c   1.000
_cell.angle_alpha   90.00
_cell.angle_beta   90.00
_cell.angle_gamma   90.00
#
_symmetry.space_group_name_H-M   'P 1'
#
loop_
_entity.id
_entity.type
_entity.pdbx_description
1 polymer ?
#
loop_
_entity_poly.entity_id
_entity_poly.type
_entity_poly.pdbx_seq_one_letter_code
_entity_poly.pdbx_strand_id
1 'polypeptide(L)'
;MFLGILAVTLGAFFEISVFEWLALILIIASVLILELINTAIEEIVNIVSPEIQERARVAKDVSAGAVLIASLAAVFIGVFLFFPKIIQ
;
A
#
# COMPACT_ATOMS: atom_id res chain seq x y z
N MET A 1 2.99 -3.13 6.49
CA MET A 1 3.94 -2.44 7.41
C MET A 1 5.35 -3.03 7.38
N PHE A 2 5.55 -4.34 7.65
CA PHE A 2 6.89 -4.97 7.63
C PHE A 2 7.68 -4.75 6.34
N LEU A 3 7.05 -4.93 5.17
CA LEU A 3 7.70 -4.68 3.88
C LEU A 3 8.12 -3.20 3.70
N GLY A 4 7.35 -2.26 4.25
CA GLY A 4 7.71 -0.84 4.21
C GLY A 4 8.95 -0.54 5.05
N ILE A 5 9.03 -1.11 6.25
CA ILE A 5 10.22 -0.99 7.11
C ILE A 5 11.44 -1.58 6.41
N LEU A 6 11.30 -2.79 5.84
CA LEU A 6 12.35 -3.44 5.08
C LEU A 6 12.81 -2.56 3.91
N ALA A 7 11.88 -2.00 3.13
CA ALA A 7 12.20 -1.15 2.00
C ALA A 7 12.94 0.14 2.42
N VAL A 8 12.55 0.75 3.56
CA VAL A 8 13.28 1.90 4.13
C VAL A 8 14.69 1.50 4.56
N THR A 9 14.87 0.35 5.21
CA THR A 9 16.21 -0.15 5.58
C THR A 9 17.09 -0.40 4.36
N LEU A 10 16.53 -1.00 3.30
CA LEU A 10 17.23 -1.21 2.03
C LEU A 10 17.57 0.13 1.35
N GLY A 11 16.67 1.12 1.38
CA GLY A 11 16.91 2.46 0.86
C GLY A 11 18.09 3.16 1.53
N ALA A 12 18.23 3.00 2.84
CA ALA A 12 19.38 3.50 3.59
C ALA A 12 20.66 2.73 3.27
N PHE A 13 20.58 1.41 3.12
CA PHE A 13 21.73 0.55 2.81
C PHE A 13 22.29 0.78 1.39
N PHE A 14 21.44 0.97 0.39
CA PHE A 14 21.83 1.18 -1.01
C PHE A 14 22.07 2.65 -1.39
N GLU A 15 22.06 3.56 -0.42
CA GLU A 15 22.28 5.00 -0.60
C GLU A 15 21.48 5.58 -1.80
N ILE A 16 20.17 5.29 -1.82
CA ILE A 16 19.30 5.77 -2.89
C ILE A 16 19.20 7.31 -2.88
N SER A 17 19.02 7.89 -4.05
CA SER A 17 18.91 9.33 -4.26
C SER A 17 17.66 9.92 -3.61
N VAL A 18 17.65 11.25 -3.46
CA VAL A 18 16.51 11.99 -2.87
C VAL A 18 15.20 11.71 -3.63
N PHE A 19 15.24 11.62 -4.96
CA PHE A 19 14.04 11.34 -5.76
C PHE A 19 13.53 9.91 -5.57
N GLU A 20 14.44 8.95 -5.40
CA GLU A 20 14.09 7.55 -5.09
C GLU A 20 13.46 7.44 -3.69
N TRP A 21 13.97 8.21 -2.72
CA TRP A 21 13.36 8.34 -1.39
C TRP A 21 11.97 8.95 -1.44
N LEU A 22 11.75 10.01 -2.22
CA LEU A 22 10.43 10.61 -2.38
C LEU A 22 9.43 9.61 -2.94
N ALA A 23 9.81 8.86 -3.99
CA ALA A 23 8.97 7.80 -4.54
C ALA A 23 8.67 6.70 -3.52
N LEU A 24 9.68 6.27 -2.75
CA LEU A 24 9.53 5.24 -1.73
C LEU A 24 8.60 5.68 -0.58
N ILE A 25 8.77 6.90 -0.08
CA ILE A 25 7.92 7.45 1.00
C ILE A 25 6.49 7.60 0.50
N LEU A 26 6.29 8.15 -0.70
CA LEU A 26 4.96 8.34 -1.26
C LEU A 26 4.23 7.01 -1.41
N ILE A 27 4.87 5.98 -1.96
CA ILE A 27 4.18 4.70 -2.20
C ILE A 27 3.87 3.95 -0.91
N ILE A 28 4.75 4.02 0.10
CA ILE A 28 4.47 3.45 1.43
C ILE A 28 3.31 4.21 2.09
N ALA A 29 3.31 5.55 2.03
CA ALA A 29 2.24 6.37 2.58
C ALA A 29 0.90 6.07 1.89
N SER A 30 0.88 5.94 0.55
CA SER A 30 -0.32 5.60 -0.20
C SER A 30 -0.94 4.27 0.22
N VAL A 31 -0.12 3.22 0.41
CA VAL A 31 -0.62 1.92 0.89
C VAL A 31 -1.22 2.04 2.30
N LEU A 32 -0.55 2.75 3.21
CA LEU A 32 -1.05 2.95 4.58
C LEU A 32 -2.34 3.77 4.60
N ILE A 33 -2.43 4.84 3.81
CA ILE A 33 -3.64 5.65 3.68
C ILE A 33 -4.80 4.80 3.16
N LEU A 34 -4.57 3.97 2.14
CA LEU A 34 -5.61 3.10 1.59
C LEU A 34 -6.03 2.01 2.56
N GLU A 35 -5.13 1.46 3.37
CA GLU A 35 -5.48 0.52 4.44
C GLU A 35 -6.41 1.19 5.47
N LEU A 36 -6.09 2.41 5.89
CA LEU A 36 -6.92 3.17 6.83
C LEU A 36 -8.30 3.50 6.24
N ILE A 37 -8.34 3.90 4.96
CA ILE A 37 -9.59 4.11 4.23
C ILE A 37 -10.38 2.80 4.14
N ASN A 38 -9.71 1.67 3.91
CA ASN A 38 -10.38 0.37 3.85
C ASN A 38 -11.05 0.02 5.18
N THR A 39 -10.33 0.16 6.29
CA THR A 39 -10.93 -0.03 7.62
C THR A 39 -12.08 0.94 7.88
N ALA A 40 -11.95 2.21 7.48
CA ALA A 40 -13.04 3.18 7.63
C ALA A 40 -14.29 2.79 6.83
N ILE A 41 -14.13 2.32 5.60
CA ILE A 41 -15.23 1.83 4.76
C ILE A 41 -15.86 0.58 5.38
N GLU A 42 -15.05 -0.38 5.84
CA GLU A 42 -15.55 -1.58 6.51
C GLU A 42 -16.43 -1.24 7.73
N GLU A 43 -15.97 -0.31 8.57
CA GLU A 43 -16.72 0.14 9.76
C GLU A 43 -18.00 0.90 9.38
N ILE A 44 -17.96 1.80 8.39
CA ILE A 44 -19.16 2.49 7.90
C ILE A 44 -20.18 1.48 7.37
N VAL A 45 -19.73 0.49 6.60
CA VAL A 45 -20.61 -0.56 6.07
C VAL A 45 -21.21 -1.41 7.21
N ASN A 46 -20.44 -1.73 8.25
CA ASN A 46 -20.93 -2.46 9.43
C ASN A 46 -22.01 -1.67 10.19
N ILE A 47 -21.86 -0.35 10.28
CA ILE A 47 -22.83 0.55 10.94
C ILE A 47 -24.13 0.67 10.11
N VAL A 48 -24.00 0.88 8.79
CA VAL A 48 -25.13 1.18 7.91
C VAL A 48 -25.89 -0.08 7.45
N SER A 49 -25.21 -1.22 7.35
CA SER A 49 -25.78 -2.51 6.91
C SER A 49 -25.45 -3.61 7.93
N PRO A 50 -26.08 -3.60 9.12
CA PRO A 50 -25.82 -4.61 10.15
C PRO A 50 -26.21 -6.04 9.70
N GLU A 51 -27.14 -6.17 8.76
CA GLU A 51 -27.39 -7.41 8.02
C GLU A 51 -26.57 -7.41 6.72
N ILE A 52 -25.91 -8.53 6.41
CA ILE A 52 -25.07 -8.65 5.22
C ILE A 52 -25.94 -8.63 3.96
N GLN A 53 -25.86 -7.52 3.23
CA GLN A 53 -26.45 -7.38 1.90
C GLN A 53 -25.38 -7.51 0.81
N GLU A 54 -25.79 -7.93 -0.39
CA GLU A 54 -24.85 -8.12 -1.50
C GLU A 54 -24.08 -6.82 -1.84
N ARG A 55 -24.75 -5.66 -1.75
CA ARG A 55 -24.11 -4.36 -1.98
C ARG A 55 -23.04 -4.02 -0.93
N ALA A 56 -23.25 -4.43 0.32
CA ALA A 56 -22.29 -4.24 1.40
C ALA A 56 -21.02 -5.07 1.16
N ARG A 57 -21.16 -6.29 0.62
CA ARG A 57 -20.03 -7.12 0.21
C ARG A 57 -19.22 -6.46 -0.91
N VAL A 58 -19.90 -6.03 -1.98
CA VAL A 58 -19.26 -5.34 -3.10
C VAL A 58 -18.48 -4.10 -2.65
N ALA A 59 -19.04 -3.29 -1.73
CA ALA A 59 -18.34 -2.12 -1.21
C ALA A 59 -17.03 -2.48 -0.48
N LYS A 60 -17.05 -3.52 0.36
CA LYS A 60 -15.87 -4.04 1.05
C LYS A 60 -14.85 -4.62 0.07
N ASP A 61 -15.30 -5.40 -0.91
CA ASP A 61 -14.42 -6.02 -1.91
C ASP A 61 -13.73 -4.98 -2.80
N VAL A 62 -14.44 -3.93 -3.22
CA VAL A 62 -13.87 -2.83 -4.01
C VAL A 62 -12.82 -2.07 -3.18
N SER A 63 -13.11 -1.83 -1.91
CA SER A 63 -12.20 -1.16 -0.99
C SER A 63 -10.91 -1.97 -0.77
N ALA A 64 -11.03 -3.27 -0.51
CA ALA A 64 -9.88 -4.18 -0.42
C ALA A 64 -9.12 -4.28 -1.75
N GLY A 65 -9.82 -4.23 -2.88
CA GLY A 65 -9.24 -4.18 -4.22
C GLY A 65 -8.37 -2.93 -4.44
N ALA A 66 -8.75 -1.78 -3.90
CA ALA A 66 -7.94 -0.56 -3.98
C ALA A 66 -6.60 -0.71 -3.22
N VAL A 67 -6.64 -1.31 -2.02
CA VAL A 67 -5.43 -1.64 -1.24
C VAL A 67 -4.52 -2.61 -2.02
N LEU A 68 -5.10 -3.62 -2.67
CA LEU A 68 -4.35 -4.58 -3.48
C LEU A 68 -3.62 -3.91 -4.65
N ILE A 69 -4.30 -3.03 -5.38
CA ILE A 69 -3.72 -2.30 -6.51
C ILE A 69 -2.53 -1.43 -6.02
N ALA A 70 -2.70 -0.71 -4.91
CA ALA A 70 -1.63 0.10 -4.36
C ALA A 70 -0.46 -0.73 -3.84
N SER A 71 -0.73 -1.88 -3.22
CA SER A 71 0.29 -2.82 -2.76
C SER A 71 1.09 -3.40 -3.93
N LEU A 72 0.44 -3.70 -5.05
CA LEU A 72 1.11 -4.18 -6.26
C LEU A 72 1.98 -3.08 -6.88
N ALA A 73 1.48 -1.84 -6.93
CA ALA A 73 2.27 -0.69 -7.36
C ALA A 73 3.51 -0.48 -6.46
N ALA A 74 3.38 -0.67 -5.14
CA ALA A 74 4.50 -0.63 -4.20
C ALA A 74 5.57 -1.67 -4.49
N VAL A 75 5.17 -2.90 -4.85
CA VAL A 75 6.11 -3.94 -5.26
C VAL A 75 6.86 -3.53 -6.52
N PHE A 76 6.18 -3.05 -7.56
CA PHE A 76 6.84 -2.64 -8.80
C PHE A 76 7.80 -1.47 -8.60
N ILE A 77 7.39 -0.46 -7.84
CA ILE A 77 8.27 0.68 -7.50
C ILE A 77 9.49 0.18 -6.72
N GLY A 78 9.30 -0.68 -5.71
CA GLY A 78 10.40 -1.29 -4.96
C GLY A 78 11.38 -2.05 -5.87
N VAL A 79 10.87 -2.85 -6.82
CA VAL A 79 11.72 -3.54 -7.81
C VAL A 79 12.50 -2.54 -8.65
N PHE A 80 11.88 -1.49 -9.19
CA PHE A 80 12.60 -0.50 -10.00
C PHE A 80 13.65 0.30 -9.22
N LEU A 81 13.41 0.56 -7.93
CA LEU A 81 14.37 1.23 -7.06
C LEU A 81 15.56 0.33 -6.69
N PHE A 82 15.30 -0.91 -6.29
CA PHE A 82 16.33 -1.77 -5.69
C PHE A 82 17.01 -2.72 -6.67
N PHE A 83 16.32 -3.19 -7.71
CA PHE A 83 16.89 -4.16 -8.66
C PHE A 83 18.18 -3.67 -9.33
N PRO A 84 18.28 -2.42 -9.82
CA PRO A 84 19.54 -1.93 -10.41
C PRO A 84 20.68 -1.87 -9.38
N LYS A 85 20.38 -1.54 -8.12
CA LYS A 85 21.36 -1.41 -7.03
C LYS A 85 21.88 -2.75 -6.51
N ILE A 86 21.13 -3.83 -6.73
CA ILE A 86 21.54 -5.20 -6.35
C ILE A 86 22.48 -5.81 -7.39
N ILE A 87 22.34 -5.43 -8.66
CA ILE A 87 23.09 -6.02 -9.79
C ILE A 87 24.37 -5.24 -10.12
N GLN A 88 24.45 -3.98 -9.69
CA GLN A 88 25.64 -3.14 -9.80
C GLN A 88 26.58 -3.36 -8.62
#